data_AF-A0A7W0VEW3-F1
#
_entry.id   AF-A0A7W0VEW3-F1
#
_cell.length_a   1.000
_cell.length_b   1.000
_cell.length_c   1.000
_cell.angle_alpha   90.00
_cell.angle_beta   90.00
_cell.angle_gamma   90.00
#
_symmetry.space_group_name_H-M   'P 1'
#
loop_
_entity.id
_entity.type
_entity.pdbx_description
1 polymer ?
#
loop_
_entity_poly.entity_id
_entity_poly.type
_entity_poly.pdbx_seq_one_letter_code
_entity_poly.pdbx_strand_id
1 'polypeptide(L)'
;MRCIVVALVYTAAAWAGWAGCGGTGVSREIGARCASASDCDDRCLPPSNDYPGGLCTLDCQASRECPEDTNCVDKDSGVCLFTCNFTEDCEFLGALWQCKEQNLREDQNQKVKVCVGI
;
A
#
# COMPACT_ATOMS: atom_id res chain seq x y z
N MET A 1 -3.11 14.49 10.06
CA MET A 1 -3.36 14.66 11.52
C MET A 1 -2.30 15.58 12.13
N ARG A 2 -2.68 16.42 13.09
CA ARG A 2 -1.86 17.52 13.64
C ARG A 2 -0.78 16.96 14.59
N CYS A 3 0.49 16.98 14.19
CA CYS A 3 1.60 16.78 15.13
C CYS A 3 1.70 18.00 16.04
N ILE A 4 1.27 17.84 17.30
CA ILE A 4 1.44 18.85 18.34
C ILE A 4 2.93 18.93 18.69
N VAL A 5 3.53 20.07 18.40
CA VAL A 5 4.93 20.40 18.67
C VAL A 5 5.09 20.62 20.18
N VAL A 6 5.59 19.62 20.90
CA VAL A 6 6.13 19.83 22.24
C VAL A 6 7.54 20.40 22.08
N ALA A 7 7.61 21.73 21.96
CA ALA A 7 8.88 22.46 21.98
C ALA A 7 9.41 22.54 23.42
N LEU A 8 10.17 21.52 23.84
CA LEU A 8 11.07 21.64 24.99
C LEU A 8 12.46 22.00 24.47
N VAL A 9 12.81 23.27 24.67
CA VAL A 9 14.07 23.91 24.31
C VAL A 9 15.17 23.40 25.24
N TYR A 10 16.12 22.62 24.71
CA TYR A 10 17.44 22.42 25.32
C TYR A 10 18.53 22.40 24.25
N THR A 11 19.67 22.95 24.65
CA THR A 11 20.71 23.60 23.86
C THR A 11 21.68 22.66 23.13
N ALA A 12 22.09 23.13 21.94
CA ALA A 12 23.41 23.00 21.30
C ALA A 12 23.94 21.58 20.97
N ALA A 13 23.90 21.23 19.67
CA ALA A 13 25.09 20.99 18.83
C ALA A 13 24.68 20.38 17.48
N ALA A 14 24.93 21.16 16.42
CA ALA A 14 25.42 20.78 15.09
C ALA A 14 24.74 19.66 14.25
N TRP A 15 24.75 19.94 12.94
CA TRP A 15 24.49 19.09 11.77
C TRP A 15 23.06 19.10 11.22
N ALA A 16 22.96 19.78 10.07
CA ALA A 16 21.82 19.75 9.18
C ALA A 16 21.57 18.33 8.67
N GLY A 17 20.36 17.84 8.88
CA GLY A 17 19.77 16.70 8.19
C GLY A 17 18.37 17.09 7.73
N TRP A 18 18.28 17.94 6.71
CA TRP A 18 17.10 17.89 5.84
C TRP A 18 17.18 16.60 5.04
N ALA A 19 16.19 15.72 5.19
CA ALA A 19 15.41 15.16 4.09
C ALA A 19 14.69 13.88 4.53
N GLY A 20 13.36 13.90 4.40
CA GLY A 20 12.60 12.71 4.03
C GLY A 20 12.10 11.81 5.16
N CYS A 21 11.00 12.21 5.83
CA CYS A 21 9.92 11.23 5.97
C CYS A 21 9.24 11.11 4.59
N GLY A 22 9.95 10.53 3.64
CA GLY A 22 9.32 9.92 2.47
C GLY A 22 8.73 8.64 2.98
N GLY A 23 7.46 8.67 3.37
CA GLY A 23 6.72 7.45 3.65
C GLY A 23 6.71 6.65 2.35
N THR A 24 7.62 5.69 2.23
CA THR A 24 7.46 4.61 1.26
C THR A 24 6.10 4.02 1.56
N GLY A 25 5.15 4.10 0.62
CA GLY A 25 3.73 3.73 0.83
C GLY A 25 3.48 2.31 1.36
N VAL A 26 4.55 1.52 1.52
CA VAL A 26 4.61 0.23 2.17
C VAL A 26 4.63 0.37 3.70
N SER A 27 3.51 0.04 4.33
CA SER A 27 3.35 -0.11 5.78
C SER A 27 2.82 -1.51 6.13
N ARG A 28 2.76 -1.84 7.43
CA ARG A 28 2.10 -3.08 7.90
C ARG A 28 0.59 -3.07 7.67
N GLU A 29 0.03 -1.89 7.40
CA GLU A 29 -1.36 -1.69 7.00
C GLU A 29 -1.55 -2.09 5.54
N ILE A 30 -0.73 -1.54 4.62
CA ILE A 30 -0.76 -1.89 3.19
C ILE A 30 0.65 -1.93 2.58
N GLY A 31 0.94 -2.97 1.80
CA GLY A 31 2.15 -3.03 0.96
C GLY A 31 3.31 -3.82 1.55
N ALA A 32 3.30 -4.11 2.86
CA ALA A 32 4.35 -4.94 3.46
C ALA A 32 4.22 -6.39 2.98
N ARG A 33 5.36 -7.08 2.86
CA ARG A 33 5.36 -8.53 2.60
C ARG A 33 4.92 -9.28 3.86
N CYS A 34 4.17 -10.35 3.66
CA CYS A 34 3.67 -11.17 4.75
C CYS A 34 3.66 -12.65 4.37
N ALA A 35 3.82 -13.52 5.38
CA ALA A 35 3.63 -14.96 5.22
C ALA A 35 2.39 -15.45 5.98
N SER A 36 1.94 -14.67 6.97
CA SER A 36 0.84 -14.98 7.88
C SER A 36 0.09 -13.72 8.29
N ALA A 37 -1.16 -13.88 8.76
CA ALA A 37 -1.98 -12.74 9.20
C ALA A 37 -1.34 -11.93 10.34
N SER A 38 -0.53 -12.55 11.20
CA SER A 38 0.18 -11.87 12.29
C SER A 38 1.27 -10.88 11.84
N ASP A 39 1.62 -10.88 10.55
CA ASP A 39 2.61 -9.96 9.99
C ASP A 39 1.99 -8.61 9.60
N CYS A 40 0.66 -8.54 9.48
CA CYS A 40 -0.11 -7.37 9.03
C CYS A 40 -1.01 -6.83 10.14
N ASP A 41 -1.42 -5.57 9.99
CA ASP A 41 -2.34 -4.96 10.95
C ASP A 41 -3.79 -5.47 10.77
N ASP A 42 -4.14 -5.91 9.56
CA ASP A 42 -5.50 -6.38 9.22
C ASP A 42 -5.46 -7.73 8.49
N ARG A 43 -5.09 -7.75 7.20
CA ARG A 43 -5.12 -8.96 6.37
C ARG A 43 -3.80 -9.20 5.65
N CYS A 44 -3.35 -10.46 5.70
CA CYS A 44 -2.25 -10.94 4.86
C CYS A 44 -2.79 -11.73 3.67
N LEU A 45 -2.45 -11.28 2.46
CA LEU A 45 -2.58 -12.08 1.25
C LEU A 45 -1.32 -12.92 1.10
N PRO A 46 -1.42 -14.26 1.22
CA PRO A 46 -0.24 -15.12 1.21
C PRO A 46 0.47 -15.06 -0.16
N PRO A 47 1.77 -15.41 -0.19
CA PRO A 47 2.54 -15.43 -1.43
C PRO A 47 1.86 -16.25 -2.53
N SER A 48 1.57 -15.60 -3.65
CA SER A 48 0.95 -16.20 -4.84
C SER A 48 1.45 -15.51 -6.11
N ASN A 49 1.03 -15.97 -7.29
CA ASN A 49 1.37 -15.29 -8.54
C ASN A 49 0.78 -13.87 -8.61
N ASP A 50 -0.34 -13.63 -7.95
CA ASP A 50 -0.95 -12.30 -7.89
C ASP A 50 -0.34 -11.41 -6.80
N TYR A 51 0.29 -12.03 -5.80
CA TYR A 51 0.91 -11.36 -4.65
C TYR A 51 2.33 -11.89 -4.40
N PRO A 52 3.32 -11.49 -5.23
CA PRO A 52 4.67 -12.01 -5.13
C PRO A 52 5.33 -11.66 -3.79
N GLY A 53 5.61 -12.69 -2.99
CA GLY A 53 6.18 -12.53 -1.64
C GLY A 53 5.16 -12.16 -0.57
N GLY A 54 3.86 -12.22 -0.89
CA GLY A 54 2.75 -11.87 0.00
C GLY A 54 2.56 -10.36 0.13
N LEU A 55 1.35 -9.96 0.53
CA LEU A 55 0.96 -8.56 0.59
C LEU A 55 0.01 -8.30 1.78
N CYS A 56 0.41 -7.40 2.67
CA CYS A 56 -0.50 -6.81 3.65
C CYS A 56 -1.47 -5.87 2.94
N THR A 57 -2.75 -6.02 3.24
CA THR A 57 -3.84 -5.21 2.69
C THR A 57 -4.99 -5.12 3.71
N LEU A 58 -6.02 -4.38 3.34
CA LEU A 58 -7.27 -4.25 4.08
C LEU A 58 -8.43 -4.84 3.27
N ASP A 59 -9.43 -5.35 3.96
CA ASP A 59 -10.73 -5.66 3.37
C ASP A 59 -11.51 -4.37 3.10
N CYS A 60 -12.19 -4.29 1.95
CA CYS A 60 -12.94 -3.10 1.56
C CYS A 60 -14.20 -3.44 0.75
N GLN A 61 -15.20 -2.56 0.78
CA GLN A 61 -16.34 -2.62 -0.15
C GLN A 61 -16.33 -1.45 -1.16
N ALA A 62 -15.67 -0.35 -0.84
CA ALA A 62 -15.53 0.84 -1.68
C ALA A 62 -14.14 1.47 -1.56
N SER A 63 -13.69 2.17 -2.61
CA SER A 63 -12.34 2.76 -2.65
C SER A 63 -12.08 3.81 -1.58
N ARG A 64 -13.13 4.45 -1.04
CA ARG A 64 -13.02 5.41 0.07
C ARG A 64 -12.62 4.79 1.41
N GLU A 65 -12.68 3.47 1.52
CA GLU A 65 -12.23 2.72 2.70
C GLU A 65 -10.74 2.40 2.63
N CYS A 66 -10.14 2.56 1.45
CA CYS A 66 -8.74 2.34 1.22
C CYS A 66 -7.92 3.63 1.50
N PRO A 67 -6.69 3.50 2.04
CA PRO A 67 -5.74 4.60 2.16
C PRO A 67 -5.44 5.31 0.84
N GLU A 68 -4.78 6.47 0.93
CA GLU A 68 -4.35 7.22 -0.27
C GLU A 68 -3.51 6.34 -1.21
N ASP A 69 -3.63 6.63 -2.51
CA ASP A 69 -2.97 5.89 -3.60
C ASP A 69 -3.32 4.40 -3.72
N THR A 70 -4.42 3.97 -3.08
CA THR A 70 -4.95 2.62 -3.19
C THR A 70 -6.43 2.63 -3.59
N ASN A 71 -6.89 1.54 -4.22
CA ASN A 71 -8.29 1.38 -4.64
C ASN A 71 -8.82 0.01 -4.22
N CYS A 72 -10.13 -0.04 -3.98
CA CYS A 72 -10.81 -1.27 -3.63
C CYS A 72 -11.13 -2.07 -4.88
N VAL A 73 -10.43 -3.17 -5.10
CA VAL A 73 -10.63 -4.03 -6.26
C VAL A 73 -11.43 -5.27 -5.91
N ASP A 74 -12.21 -5.78 -6.87
CA ASP A 74 -12.97 -7.01 -6.69
C ASP A 74 -12.10 -8.27 -6.84
N LYS A 75 -11.12 -8.39 -5.96
CA LYS A 75 -10.22 -9.53 -5.88
C LYS A 75 -10.21 -10.02 -4.43
N ASP A 76 -10.16 -11.33 -4.23
CA ASP A 76 -10.10 -11.93 -2.89
C ASP A 76 -11.21 -11.44 -1.92
N SER A 77 -12.40 -11.16 -2.46
CA SER A 77 -13.59 -10.60 -1.78
C SER A 77 -13.57 -9.09 -1.48
N GLY A 78 -12.64 -8.33 -2.07
CA GLY A 78 -12.53 -6.88 -1.90
C GLY A 78 -11.27 -6.51 -1.13
N VAL A 79 -10.22 -6.08 -1.83
CA VAL A 79 -8.93 -5.73 -1.21
C VAL A 79 -8.38 -4.40 -1.73
N CYS A 80 -7.66 -3.68 -0.87
CA CYS A 80 -7.01 -2.42 -1.23
C CYS A 80 -5.65 -2.66 -1.88
N LEU A 81 -5.50 -2.27 -3.16
CA LEU A 81 -4.24 -2.37 -3.90
C LEU A 81 -3.77 -1.00 -4.38
N PHE A 82 -2.44 -0.83 -4.47
CA PHE A 82 -1.84 0.41 -4.99
C PHE A 82 -2.27 0.67 -6.41
N THR A 83 -2.73 1.89 -6.66
CA THR A 83 -2.97 2.37 -8.02
C THR A 83 -1.68 2.62 -8.76
N CYS A 84 -1.70 2.40 -10.06
CA CYS A 84 -0.55 2.63 -10.93
C CYS A 84 -1.01 3.17 -12.28
N ASN A 85 -0.11 3.88 -12.97
CA ASN A 85 -0.29 4.22 -14.38
C ASN A 85 0.57 3.32 -15.27
N PHE A 86 1.76 2.98 -14.77
CA PHE A 86 2.79 2.18 -15.44
C PHE A 86 3.37 1.10 -14.50
N THR A 87 4.07 0.12 -15.06
CA THR A 87 4.65 -1.00 -14.28
C THR A 87 5.76 -0.53 -13.35
N GLU A 88 6.50 0.50 -13.75
CA GLU A 88 7.55 1.16 -12.98
C GLU A 88 7.02 1.71 -11.65
N ASP A 89 5.75 2.11 -11.61
CA ASP A 89 5.09 2.57 -10.39
C ASP A 89 4.99 1.45 -9.34
N CYS A 90 5.06 0.18 -9.74
CA CYS A 90 4.96 -0.99 -8.87
C CYS A 90 6.32 -1.55 -8.42
N GLU A 91 7.44 -1.04 -8.95
CA GLU A 91 8.78 -1.58 -8.68
C GLU A 91 9.17 -1.57 -7.20
N PHE A 92 8.59 -0.65 -6.42
CA PHE A 92 8.82 -0.56 -4.98
C PHE A 92 8.33 -1.80 -4.20
N LEU A 93 7.37 -2.55 -4.76
CA LEU A 93 6.89 -3.83 -4.21
C LEU A 93 7.80 -5.01 -4.61
N GLY A 94 8.49 -4.86 -5.75
CA GLY A 94 9.51 -5.77 -6.28
C GLY A 94 9.36 -6.03 -7.78
N ALA A 95 10.38 -6.66 -8.37
CA ALA A 95 10.46 -6.90 -9.83
C ALA A 95 9.39 -7.84 -10.41
N LEU A 96 8.62 -8.53 -9.55
CA LEU A 96 7.54 -9.42 -9.98
C LEU A 96 6.18 -8.73 -9.97
N TRP A 97 6.12 -7.43 -9.69
CA TRP A 97 4.89 -6.65 -9.68
C TRP A 97 4.74 -5.87 -10.99
N GLN A 98 3.51 -5.76 -11.48
CA GLN A 98 3.19 -5.03 -12.70
C GLN A 98 1.85 -4.32 -12.59
N CYS A 99 1.67 -3.31 -13.42
CA CYS A 99 0.44 -2.55 -13.47
C CYS A 99 -0.60 -3.25 -14.37
N LYS A 100 -1.70 -3.73 -13.78
CA LYS A 100 -2.81 -4.35 -14.53
C LYS A 100 -4.14 -3.69 -14.21
N GLU A 101 -5.05 -3.73 -15.17
CA GLU A 101 -6.44 -3.35 -14.95
C GLU A 101 -7.18 -4.42 -14.13
N GLN A 102 -7.93 -3.96 -13.12
CA GLN A 102 -8.83 -4.75 -12.30
C GLN A 102 -10.18 -4.05 -12.20
N ASN A 103 -11.24 -4.82 -11.92
CA ASN A 103 -12.55 -4.24 -11.68
C ASN A 103 -12.60 -3.61 -10.28
N LEU A 104 -13.28 -2.47 -10.17
CA LEU A 104 -13.59 -1.89 -8.87
C LEU A 104 -14.63 -2.77 -8.16
N ARG A 105 -14.49 -2.88 -6.84
CA ARG A 105 -15.44 -3.61 -6.00
C ARG A 105 -16.83 -2.96 -5.99
N GLU A 106 -16.86 -1.63 -5.95
CA GLU A 106 -18.09 -0.83 -5.89
C GLU A 106 -18.87 -0.86 -7.22
N ASP A 107 -18.17 -0.83 -8.36
CA ASP A 107 -18.76 -0.88 -9.70
C ASP A 107 -17.94 -1.76 -10.65
N GLN A 108 -18.49 -2.94 -10.94
CA GLN A 108 -17.87 -3.96 -11.79
C GLN A 108 -17.75 -3.56 -13.26
N ASN A 109 -18.41 -2.47 -13.69
CA ASN A 109 -18.25 -1.93 -15.03
C ASN A 109 -17.10 -0.93 -15.14
N GLN A 110 -16.53 -0.52 -14.01
CA GLN A 110 -15.38 0.37 -13.95
C GLN A 110 -14.10 -0.41 -13.65
N LYS A 111 -13.04 -0.05 -14.37
CA LYS A 111 -11.72 -0.62 -14.20
C LYS A 111 -10.76 0.41 -13.62
N VAL A 112 -9.87 -0.06 -12.78
CA VAL A 112 -8.75 0.70 -12.23
C VAL A 112 -7.45 -0.05 -12.50
N LYS A 113 -6.38 0.70 -12.73
CA LYS A 113 -5.04 0.12 -12.85
C LYS A 113 -4.41 0.01 -11.47
N VAL A 114 -4.02 -1.20 -11.10
CA VAL A 114 -3.42 -1.51 -9.81
C VAL A 114 -2.21 -2.44 -9.94
N CYS A 115 -1.33 -2.40 -8.94
CA CYS A 115 -0.18 -3.28 -8.84
C CYS A 115 -0.60 -4.69 -8.44
N VAL A 116 -0.27 -5.66 -9.29
CA VAL A 116 -0.47 -7.09 -9.07
C VAL A 116 0.71 -7.89 -9.62
N GLY A 117 0.88 -9.12 -9.16
CA GLY A 117 1.97 -9.97 -9.60
C GLY A 117 1.90 -10.46 -11.05
N ILE A 118 3.04 -10.98 -11.51
CA ILE A 118 3.24 -11.54 -12.85
C ILE A 118 2.91 -13.02 -12.94
#